data_AF-A0A955Y328-F1
#
_entry.id   AF-A0A955Y328-F1
#
_cell.length_a   1.000
_cell.length_b   1.000
_cell.length_c   1.000
_cell.angle_alpha   90.00
_cell.angle_beta   90.00
_cell.angle_gamma   90.00
#
_symmetry.space_group_name_H-M   'P 1'
#
loop_
_entity.id
_entity.type
_entity.pdbx_description
1 polymer ?
#
loop_
_entity_poly.entity_id
_entity_poly.type
_entity_poly.pdbx_seq_one_letter_code
_entity_poly.pdbx_strand_id
1 'polypeptide(L)'
;MRIISCGITDVGLKRQDNEDNYLINEELNLFVVCDGMGGHVGGEYASAIAVNTVEEIVTSMEGAETPDDDSDPVERNRHKITHAIRLAGRRIFEK
;
A
#
# COMPACT_ATOMS: atom_id res chain seq x y z
N MET A 1 -7.63 -20.66 -2.96
CA MET A 1 -8.74 -19.70 -3.01
C MET A 1 -8.56 -18.86 -4.26
N ARG A 2 -9.60 -18.58 -5.04
CA ARG A 2 -9.50 -17.70 -6.21
C ARG A 2 -10.12 -16.35 -5.85
N ILE A 3 -9.30 -15.30 -5.82
CA ILE A 3 -9.75 -13.92 -5.64
C ILE A 3 -9.89 -13.30 -7.02
N ILE A 4 -10.99 -12.58 -7.27
CA ILE A 4 -11.19 -11.77 -8.47
C ILE A 4 -11.25 -10.33 -8.00
N SER A 5 -10.37 -9.49 -8.53
CA SER A 5 -10.22 -8.09 -8.12
C SER A 5 -10.36 -7.13 -9.30
N CYS A 6 -10.80 -5.91 -9.01
CA CYS A 6 -10.89 -4.80 -9.94
C CYS A 6 -10.79 -3.50 -9.13
N GLY A 7 -10.27 -2.43 -9.74
CA GLY A 7 -10.12 -1.13 -9.10
C GLY A 7 -10.47 -0.02 -10.08
N ILE A 8 -11.09 1.03 -9.56
CA ILE A 8 -11.42 2.27 -10.27
C ILE A 8 -11.43 3.39 -9.23
N THR A 9 -10.99 4.58 -9.64
CA THR A 9 -11.07 5.79 -8.83
C THR A 9 -11.60 6.95 -9.67
N ASP A 10 -12.29 7.90 -9.04
CA ASP A 10 -12.93 9.05 -9.69
C ASP A 10 -12.84 10.28 -8.78
N VAL A 11 -12.59 11.46 -9.38
CA VAL A 11 -12.46 12.73 -8.65
C VAL A 11 -13.76 13.16 -7.95
N GLY A 12 -14.89 12.67 -8.42
CA GLY A 12 -16.23 13.03 -7.97
C GLY A 12 -16.70 14.38 -8.51
N LEU A 13 -17.69 14.97 -7.84
CA LEU A 13 -18.42 16.14 -8.34
C LEU A 13 -17.94 17.49 -7.82
N LYS A 14 -17.03 17.50 -6.83
CA LYS A 14 -16.64 18.71 -6.09
C LYS A 14 -15.16 19.05 -6.14
N ARG A 15 -14.29 18.04 -6.16
CA ARG A 15 -12.84 18.24 -6.18
C ARG A 15 -12.39 18.57 -7.60
N GLN A 16 -11.28 19.30 -7.72
CA GLN A 16 -10.65 19.58 -9.02
C GLN A 16 -9.72 18.43 -9.42
N ASP A 17 -9.02 17.86 -8.44
CA ASP A 17 -8.02 16.82 -8.62
C ASP A 17 -8.35 15.61 -7.74
N ASN A 18 -7.97 14.41 -8.20
CA ASN A 18 -8.16 13.17 -7.46
C ASN A 18 -6.90 12.85 -6.66
N GLU A 19 -7.01 12.82 -5.33
CA GLU A 19 -5.91 12.48 -4.44
C GLU A 19 -5.94 10.99 -4.01
N ASP A 20 -6.90 10.20 -4.51
CA ASP A 20 -7.01 8.77 -4.20
C ASP A 20 -6.12 7.92 -5.11
N ASN A 21 -5.38 6.98 -4.53
CA ASN A 21 -4.62 5.96 -5.25
C ASN A 21 -4.96 4.56 -4.72
N TYR A 22 -4.83 3.55 -5.59
CA TYR A 22 -5.03 2.15 -5.21
C TYR A 22 -4.01 1.23 -5.90
N LEU A 23 -3.83 0.04 -5.32
CA LEU A 23 -3.00 -1.03 -5.85
C LEU A 23 -3.77 -2.34 -5.86
N ILE A 24 -3.60 -3.11 -6.93
CA ILE A 24 -4.04 -4.50 -7.04
C ILE A 24 -2.84 -5.32 -7.49
N ASN A 25 -2.30 -6.13 -6.58
CA ASN A 25 -1.23 -7.07 -6.87
C ASN A 25 -1.75 -8.50 -6.61
N GLU A 26 -2.14 -9.17 -7.69
CA GLU A 26 -2.73 -10.51 -7.64
C GLU A 26 -1.72 -11.59 -7.25
N GLU A 27 -0.44 -11.41 -7.60
CA GLU A 27 0.63 -12.36 -7.25
C GLU A 27 0.81 -12.45 -5.73
N LEU A 28 0.73 -11.31 -5.05
CA LEU A 28 0.84 -11.20 -3.60
C LEU A 28 -0.49 -11.36 -2.86
N ASN A 29 -1.62 -11.41 -3.58
CA ASN A 29 -2.95 -11.18 -3.02
C ASN A 29 -3.01 -9.91 -2.13
N LEU A 30 -2.32 -8.84 -2.58
CA LEU A 30 -2.21 -7.57 -1.88
C LEU A 30 -3.08 -6.53 -2.57
N PHE A 31 -3.96 -5.90 -1.80
CA PHE A 31 -4.86 -4.85 -2.27
C PHE A 31 -4.77 -3.66 -1.32
N VAL A 32 -4.54 -2.47 -1.87
CA VAL A 32 -4.32 -1.25 -1.07
C VAL A 32 -5.17 -0.12 -1.65
N VAL A 33 -5.75 0.70 -0.77
CA VAL A 33 -6.38 1.97 -1.12
C VAL A 33 -5.79 3.04 -0.20
N CYS A 34 -5.43 4.18 -0.76
CA CYS A 34 -4.88 5.32 -0.05
C CYS A 34 -5.64 6.59 -0.46
N ASP A 35 -6.32 7.18 0.51
CA ASP A 35 -6.93 8.51 0.41
C ASP A 35 -5.85 9.55 0.72
N GLY A 36 -5.46 10.31 -0.30
CA GLY A 36 -4.47 11.36 -0.18
C GLY A 36 -5.06 12.63 0.43
N MET A 37 -4.31 13.27 1.31
CA MET A 37 -4.66 14.58 1.87
C MET A 37 -3.47 15.53 1.77
N GLY A 38 -3.67 16.73 1.25
CA GLY A 38 -2.61 17.74 1.17
C GLY A 38 -2.93 18.94 0.29
N GLY A 39 -3.88 18.80 -0.65
CA GLY A 39 -4.28 19.85 -1.59
C GLY A 39 -3.31 19.98 -2.77
N HIS A 40 -3.89 20.26 -3.95
CA HIS A 40 -3.21 20.38 -5.25
C HIS A 40 -2.36 19.16 -5.63
N VAL A 41 -1.12 19.10 -5.16
CA VAL A 41 -0.10 18.10 -5.53
C VAL A 41 0.29 17.22 -4.33
N GLY A 42 0.03 17.70 -3.10
CA GLY A 42 0.49 17.03 -1.89
C GLY A 42 -0.22 15.70 -1.64
N GLY A 43 -1.55 15.66 -1.80
CA GLY A 43 -2.32 14.45 -1.53
C GLY A 43 -2.13 13.38 -2.59
N GLU A 44 -2.17 13.75 -3.88
CA GLU A 44 -1.91 12.82 -5.00
C GLU A 44 -0.52 12.18 -4.88
N TYR A 45 0.51 12.98 -4.62
CA TYR A 45 1.88 12.47 -4.48
C TYR A 45 2.03 11.58 -3.25
N ALA A 46 1.44 11.98 -2.11
CA ALA A 46 1.49 11.20 -0.88
C ALA A 46 0.81 9.83 -1.03
N SER A 47 -0.39 9.78 -1.61
CA SER A 47 -1.11 8.52 -1.81
C SER A 47 -0.42 7.61 -2.82
N ALA A 48 0.18 8.17 -3.88
CA ALA A 48 0.99 7.42 -4.83
C ALA A 48 2.26 6.82 -4.18
N ILE A 49 2.98 7.60 -3.35
CA ILE A 49 4.13 7.06 -2.59
C ILE A 49 3.68 5.95 -1.65
N ALA A 50 2.52 6.11 -1.00
CA ALA A 50 2.01 5.12 -0.06
C ALA A 50 1.79 3.76 -0.73
N VAL A 51 1.03 3.71 -1.81
CA VAL A 51 0.72 2.44 -2.51
C VAL A 51 1.98 1.78 -3.07
N ASN A 52 2.87 2.55 -3.70
CA ASN A 52 4.11 2.04 -4.30
C ASN A 52 5.08 1.52 -3.22
N THR A 53 5.21 2.24 -2.10
CA THR A 53 6.10 1.80 -1.02
C THR A 53 5.57 0.55 -0.34
N VAL A 54 4.25 0.43 -0.16
CA VAL A 54 3.67 -0.77 0.42
C VAL A 54 3.92 -1.98 -0.48
N GLU A 55 3.72 -1.84 -1.80
CA GLU A 55 4.03 -2.91 -2.76
C GLU A 55 5.49 -3.34 -2.69
N GLU A 56 6.42 -2.39 -2.78
CA GLU A 56 7.87 -2.65 -2.79
C GLU A 56 8.30 -3.41 -1.53
N ILE A 57 7.87 -2.94 -0.35
CA ILE A 57 8.28 -3.53 0.92
C ILE A 57 7.68 -4.92 1.10
N VAL A 58 6.39 -5.11 0.82
CA VAL A 58 5.77 -6.45 0.92
C VAL A 58 6.43 -7.41 -0.06
N THR A 59 6.66 -7.00 -1.31
CA THR A 59 7.36 -7.81 -2.31
C THR A 59 8.76 -8.22 -1.84
N SER A 60 9.53 -7.29 -1.26
CA SER A 60 10.89 -7.57 -0.78
C SER A 60 10.95 -8.53 0.41
N MET A 61 9.85 -8.62 1.17
CA MET A 61 9.73 -9.50 2.34
C MET A 61 9.11 -10.85 2.00
N GLU A 62 8.59 -11.03 0.77
CA GLU A 62 8.16 -12.33 0.29
C GLU A 62 9.36 -13.26 0.09
N GLY A 63 9.25 -14.48 0.61
CA GLY A 63 10.33 -15.46 0.57
C GLY A 63 11.49 -15.20 1.53
N ALA A 64 11.45 -14.13 2.35
CA ALA A 64 12.42 -13.87 3.40
C ALA A 64 12.17 -14.69 4.68
N GLU A 65 11.43 -15.80 4.58
CA GLU A 65 11.11 -16.68 5.70
C GLU A 65 12.41 -17.27 6.26
N THR A 66 12.74 -16.91 7.51
CA THR A 66 13.84 -17.55 8.23
C THR A 66 13.39 -18.94 8.68
N PRO A 67 14.24 -19.98 8.59
CA PRO A 67 13.89 -21.35 8.98
C PRO A 67 13.33 -21.51 10.40
N ASP A 68 13.60 -20.53 11.27
CA ASP A 68 13.23 -20.53 12.70
C ASP A 68 12.02 -19.64 13.02
N ASP A 69 11.34 -19.04 12.03
CA ASP A 69 10.15 -18.22 12.27
C ASP A 69 8.89 -19.08 12.42
N ASP A 70 8.67 -19.57 13.64
CA ASP A 70 7.52 -20.39 14.02
C ASP A 70 6.24 -19.55 14.30
N SER A 71 6.25 -18.26 13.95
CA SER A 71 5.09 -17.39 14.18
C SER A 71 3.93 -17.71 13.22
N ASP A 72 2.70 -17.54 13.72
CA ASP A 72 1.50 -17.76 12.92
C ASP A 72 1.49 -16.89 11.64
N PRO A 73 1.04 -17.41 10.47
CA PRO A 73 1.05 -16.65 9.22
C PRO A 73 0.34 -15.28 9.29
N VAL A 74 -0.69 -15.13 10.13
CA VAL A 74 -1.37 -13.85 10.34
C VAL A 74 -0.47 -12.86 11.09
N GLU A 75 0.34 -13.35 12.04
CA GLU A 75 1.35 -12.56 12.73
C GLU A 75 2.40 -12.02 11.75
N ARG A 76 2.93 -12.90 10.92
CA ARG A 76 3.93 -12.54 9.90
C ARG A 76 3.40 -11.50 8.94
N ASN A 77 2.20 -11.71 8.41
CA ASN A 77 1.57 -10.76 7.50
C ASN A 77 1.30 -9.42 8.19
N ARG A 78 0.88 -9.41 9.46
CA ARG A 78 0.70 -8.17 10.21
C ARG A 78 2.01 -7.42 10.39
N HIS A 79 3.10 -8.11 10.73
CA HIS A 79 4.43 -7.49 10.84
C HIS A 79 4.89 -6.89 9.51
N LYS A 80 4.77 -7.65 8.40
CA LYS A 80 5.08 -7.16 7.05
C LYS A 80 4.30 -5.89 6.70
N ILE A 81 2.98 -5.92 6.84
CA ILE A 81 2.09 -4.77 6.52
C ILE A 81 2.39 -3.57 7.44
N THR A 82 2.56 -3.80 8.74
CA THR A 82 2.86 -2.71 9.69
C THR A 82 4.18 -2.03 9.37
N HIS A 83 5.20 -2.82 8.98
CA HIS A 83 6.49 -2.29 8.56
C HIS A 83 6.36 -1.45 7.28
N ALA A 84 5.68 -1.99 6.28
CA ALA A 84 5.42 -1.32 5.01
C ALA A 84 4.71 0.03 5.18
N ILE A 85 3.63 0.09 5.98
CA ILE A 85 2.88 1.33 6.27
C ILE A 85 3.77 2.36 6.98
N ARG A 86 4.59 1.94 7.94
CA ARG A 86 5.50 2.86 8.65
C ARG A 86 6.56 3.45 7.73
N LEU A 87 7.13 2.64 6.84
CA LEU A 87 8.10 3.12 5.86
C LEU A 87 7.46 4.03 4.82
N ALA A 88 6.24 3.72 4.36
CA ALA A 88 5.46 4.62 3.51
C ALA A 88 5.29 6.00 4.15
N GLY A 89 4.84 6.04 5.42
CA GLY A 89 4.70 7.31 6.16
C GLY A 89 6.02 8.09 6.28
N ARG A 90 7.14 7.40 6.50
CA ARG A 90 8.47 8.03 6.54
C ARG A 90 8.87 8.61 5.18
N ARG A 91 8.70 7.84 4.10
CA ARG A 91 9.04 8.29 2.74
C ARG A 91 8.19 9.49 2.31
N ILE A 92 6.92 9.54 2.71
CA ILE A 92 6.05 10.69 2.47
C ILE A 92 6.57 11.93 3.22
N PHE A 93 6.97 11.77 4.49
CA PHE A 93 7.48 12.88 5.30
C PHE A 93 8.83 13.45 4.82
N GLU A 94 9.66 12.62 4.20
CA GLU A 94 10.99 13.01 3.70
C GLU A 94 10.95 13.69 2.31
N LYS A 95 9.77 13.80 1.70
CA LYS A 95 9.55 14.42 0.38
C LYS A 95 8.97 15.83 0.52
#